data_AF-A0A952THW6-F1
#
_entry.id   AF-A0A952THW6-F1
#
_cell.length_a   1.000
_cell.length_b   1.000
_cell.length_c   1.000
_cell.angle_alpha   90.00
_cell.angle_beta   90.00
_cell.angle_gamma   90.00
#
_symmetry.space_group_name_H-M   'P 1'
#
loop_
_entity.id
_entity.type
_entity.pdbx_description
1 polymer ?
#
loop_
_entity_poly.entity_id
_entity_poly.type
_entity_poly.pdbx_seq_one_letter_code
_entity_poly.pdbx_strand_id
1 'polypeptide(L)'
;MKNQRGLTMIEVAIAMGISAVVLAVAMTSLFQLTKNQNDLSNKVAATVDALLGENSIFVDLRNIEPSFNNVTTLSDEGLAFFDFYPDVPEAMVKAKKRTITLSLSGTTEFVFLQTDLGAGPMLVYDPVLAYDVGPPPNDPRTAASLSYSSLNKNGAVINQQPGLWSQGKTLLLDTPVRIRPTVNGGIDLMTPPRSPIFVGRVSGNNLLSDTAINERLNTTHPGTGVLIQSPDLFLRTIPSMGGGSSYVRIRPVRIVRYYLEKQPDSKYPNAAILKKTVYADGAYSAPFVIMDQIKTIQFQRETVTQKVMTFSIEKAGQ
;
A
#
# COMPACT_ATOMS: atom_id res chain seq x y z
N MET A 1 -28.94 -76.97 28.73
CA MET A 1 -29.01 -76.48 27.35
C MET A 1 -27.61 -76.01 26.92
N LYS A 2 -26.85 -76.84 26.21
CA LYS A 2 -25.61 -76.44 25.53
C LYS A 2 -25.65 -77.09 24.15
N ASN A 3 -25.99 -76.30 23.14
CA ASN A 3 -26.01 -76.73 21.75
C ASN A 3 -24.59 -76.55 21.20
N GLN A 4 -23.79 -77.61 21.20
CA GLN A 4 -22.48 -77.66 20.54
C GLN A 4 -22.65 -78.33 19.18
N ARG A 5 -23.23 -77.60 18.21
CA ARG A 5 -23.05 -77.95 16.80
C ARG A 5 -21.78 -77.27 16.32
N GLY A 6 -20.75 -78.05 16.03
CA GLY A 6 -19.53 -77.56 15.41
C GLY A 6 -19.83 -76.96 14.04
N LEU A 7 -19.20 -75.83 13.73
CA LEU A 7 -19.29 -75.17 12.42
C LEU A 7 -18.78 -76.11 11.33
N THR A 8 -19.53 -76.23 10.25
CA THR A 8 -19.08 -76.97 9.06
C THR A 8 -18.00 -76.17 8.32
N MET A 9 -17.04 -76.84 7.66
CA MET A 9 -15.97 -76.15 6.90
C MET A 9 -16.52 -75.14 5.87
N ILE A 10 -17.72 -75.40 5.34
CA ILE A 10 -18.41 -74.52 4.40
C ILE A 10 -18.87 -73.22 5.09
N GLU A 11 -19.43 -73.30 6.31
CA GLU A 11 -19.81 -72.11 7.09
C GLU A 11 -18.60 -71.27 7.48
N VAL A 12 -17.47 -71.89 7.80
CA VAL A 12 -16.20 -71.18 8.08
C VAL A 12 -15.69 -70.47 6.81
N ALA A 13 -15.73 -71.13 5.65
CA ALA A 13 -15.32 -70.53 4.38
C ALA A 13 -16.22 -69.35 3.95
N ILE A 14 -17.54 -69.48 4.12
CA ILE A 14 -18.51 -68.41 3.85
C ILE A 14 -18.29 -67.24 4.82
N ALA A 15 -18.11 -67.52 6.12
CA ALA A 15 -17.84 -66.49 7.11
C ALA A 15 -16.51 -65.75 6.84
N MET A 16 -15.46 -66.46 6.41
CA MET A 16 -14.19 -65.86 6.00
C MET A 16 -14.34 -65.00 4.74
N GLY A 17 -15.08 -65.47 3.74
CA GLY A 17 -15.36 -64.72 2.51
C GLY A 17 -16.13 -63.43 2.77
N ILE A 18 -17.19 -63.49 3.58
CA ILE A 18 -17.96 -62.31 3.99
C ILE A 18 -17.09 -61.35 4.80
N SER A 19 -16.31 -61.87 5.76
CA SER A 19 -15.42 -61.05 6.58
C SER A 19 -14.35 -60.33 5.74
N ALA A 20 -13.77 -61.00 4.75
CA ALA A 20 -12.79 -60.41 3.85
C ALA A 20 -13.39 -59.26 3.00
N VAL A 21 -14.62 -59.44 2.51
CA VAL A 21 -15.34 -58.40 1.76
C VAL A 21 -15.67 -57.21 2.67
N VAL A 22 -16.16 -57.46 3.88
CA VAL A 22 -16.47 -56.40 4.86
C VAL A 22 -15.21 -55.62 5.24
N LEU A 23 -14.08 -56.30 5.48
CA LEU A 23 -12.78 -55.68 5.73
C LEU A 23 -12.30 -54.84 4.53
N ALA A 24 -12.44 -55.35 3.31
CA ALA A 24 -12.07 -54.61 2.11
C ALA A 24 -12.91 -53.35 1.93
N VAL A 25 -14.23 -53.44 2.10
CA VAL A 25 -15.14 -52.28 2.05
C VAL A 25 -14.79 -51.29 3.15
N ALA A 26 -14.63 -51.74 4.40
CA ALA A 26 -14.26 -50.88 5.52
C ALA A 26 -12.92 -50.15 5.27
N MET A 27 -11.90 -50.85 4.77
CA MET A 27 -10.62 -50.23 4.43
C MET A 27 -10.77 -49.22 3.30
N THR A 28 -11.49 -49.54 2.22
CA THR A 28 -11.70 -48.57 1.13
C THR A 28 -12.46 -47.32 1.60
N SER A 29 -13.48 -47.48 2.44
CA SER A 29 -14.21 -46.36 3.05
C SER A 29 -13.31 -45.53 3.95
N LEU A 30 -12.43 -46.17 4.74
CA LEU A 30 -11.50 -45.48 5.63
C LEU A 30 -10.44 -44.70 4.82
N PHE A 31 -9.89 -45.30 3.76
CA PHE A 31 -8.99 -44.61 2.82
C PHE A 31 -9.66 -43.42 2.14
N GLN A 32 -10.90 -43.59 1.65
CA GLN A 32 -11.66 -42.48 1.06
C GLN A 32 -11.94 -41.37 2.08
N LEU A 33 -12.30 -41.74 3.31
CA LEU A 33 -12.58 -40.78 4.37
C LEU A 33 -11.33 -40.00 4.77
N THR A 34 -10.18 -40.67 4.94
CA THR A 34 -8.90 -40.00 5.19
C THR A 34 -8.49 -39.09 4.03
N LYS A 35 -8.64 -39.55 2.78
CA LYS A 35 -8.36 -38.72 1.60
C LYS A 35 -9.25 -37.47 1.58
N ASN A 36 -10.56 -37.65 1.77
CA ASN A 36 -11.52 -36.55 1.81
C ASN A 36 -11.25 -35.59 2.97
N GLN A 37 -10.85 -36.10 4.14
CA GLN A 37 -10.48 -35.28 5.29
C GLN A 37 -9.22 -34.45 5.02
N ASN A 38 -8.19 -35.05 4.41
CA ASN A 38 -6.98 -34.33 4.01
C ASN A 38 -7.28 -33.28 2.93
N ASP A 39 -8.07 -33.64 1.91
CA ASP A 39 -8.47 -32.71 0.85
C ASP A 39 -9.30 -31.55 1.41
N LEU A 40 -10.21 -31.83 2.35
CA LEU A 40 -10.99 -30.80 3.04
C LEU A 40 -10.08 -29.90 3.90
N SER A 41 -9.18 -30.48 4.69
CA SER A 41 -8.25 -29.72 5.53
C SER A 41 -7.36 -28.80 4.69
N ASN A 42 -6.86 -29.29 3.55
CA ASN A 42 -6.05 -28.50 2.63
C ASN A 42 -6.86 -27.36 1.99
N LYS A 43 -8.12 -27.63 1.62
CA LYS A 43 -9.03 -26.58 1.11
C LYS A 43 -9.29 -25.51 2.15
N VAL A 44 -9.59 -25.91 3.39
CA VAL A 44 -9.84 -24.96 4.49
C VAL A 44 -8.61 -24.10 4.77
N ALA A 45 -7.42 -24.71 4.87
CA ALA A 45 -6.17 -23.97 5.05
C ALA A 45 -5.94 -22.96 3.90
N ALA A 46 -6.08 -23.40 2.65
CA ALA A 46 -5.92 -22.53 1.48
C ALA A 46 -6.93 -21.37 1.45
N THR A 47 -8.18 -21.59 1.90
CA THR A 47 -9.18 -20.53 2.03
C THR A 47 -8.84 -19.54 3.14
N VAL A 48 -8.38 -20.02 4.30
CA VAL A 48 -7.95 -19.16 5.40
C VAL A 48 -6.77 -18.28 4.98
N ASP A 49 -5.77 -18.86 4.34
CA ASP A 49 -4.60 -18.12 3.85
C ASP A 49 -5.00 -17.08 2.78
N ALA A 50 -5.92 -17.45 1.88
CA ALA A 50 -6.46 -16.52 0.89
C ALA A 50 -7.16 -15.33 1.55
N LEU A 51 -8.05 -15.58 2.52
CA LEU A 51 -8.78 -14.53 3.24
C LEU A 51 -7.84 -13.62 4.05
N LEU A 52 -6.82 -14.18 4.70
CA LEU A 52 -5.82 -13.39 5.42
C LEU A 52 -5.00 -12.51 4.47
N GLY A 53 -4.59 -13.07 3.33
CA GLY A 53 -3.85 -12.34 2.31
C GLY A 53 -4.68 -11.21 1.69
N GLU A 54 -5.92 -11.48 1.30
CA GLU A 54 -6.88 -10.51 0.78
C GLU A 54 -7.16 -9.39 1.80
N ASN A 55 -7.40 -9.74 3.07
CA ASN A 55 -7.62 -8.75 4.12
C ASN A 55 -6.38 -7.87 4.34
N SER A 56 -5.17 -8.43 4.27
CA SER A 56 -3.95 -7.63 4.34
C SER A 56 -3.85 -6.62 3.21
N ILE A 57 -4.18 -7.01 1.98
CA ILE A 57 -4.19 -6.10 0.81
C ILE A 57 -5.26 -5.03 1.00
N PHE A 58 -6.47 -5.44 1.38
CA PHE A 58 -7.60 -4.54 1.61
C PHE A 58 -7.28 -3.46 2.64
N VAL A 59 -6.69 -3.84 3.78
CA VAL A 59 -6.31 -2.88 4.84
C VAL A 59 -5.27 -1.87 4.35
N ASP A 60 -4.28 -2.29 3.57
CA ASP A 60 -3.29 -1.36 3.01
C ASP A 60 -3.92 -0.43 1.97
N LEU A 61 -4.74 -0.96 1.06
CA LEU A 61 -5.45 -0.16 0.06
C LEU A 61 -6.43 0.84 0.68
N ARG A 62 -7.03 0.52 1.83
CA ARG A 62 -7.90 1.46 2.56
C ARG A 62 -7.15 2.72 3.02
N ASN A 63 -5.85 2.61 3.27
CA ASN A 63 -5.02 3.70 3.79
C ASN A 63 -4.13 4.35 2.71
N ILE A 64 -4.39 4.08 1.43
CA ILE A 64 -3.59 4.53 0.28
C ILE A 64 -3.76 6.00 -0.08
N GLU A 65 -4.57 6.75 0.67
CA GLU A 65 -4.91 8.16 0.38
C GLU A 65 -3.69 9.04 0.02
N PRO A 66 -2.55 8.93 0.73
CA PRO A 66 -1.36 9.72 0.40
C PRO A 66 -0.75 9.45 -0.96
N SER A 67 -1.10 8.34 -1.63
CA SER A 67 -0.59 8.03 -2.97
C SER A 67 -1.25 8.86 -4.06
N PHE A 68 -2.54 9.18 -3.91
CA PHE A 68 -3.30 9.87 -4.96
C PHE A 68 -2.66 11.23 -5.27
N ASN A 69 -2.35 11.44 -6.56
CA ASN A 69 -1.65 12.60 -7.09
C ASN A 69 -0.18 12.78 -6.65
N ASN A 70 0.36 11.89 -5.82
CA ASN A 70 1.70 12.04 -5.25
C ASN A 70 2.67 10.95 -5.70
N VAL A 71 2.20 9.74 -6.02
CA VAL A 71 3.03 8.61 -6.46
C VAL A 71 3.05 8.51 -7.98
N THR A 72 4.21 8.22 -8.57
CA THR A 72 4.45 8.22 -10.02
C THR A 72 4.25 6.86 -10.71
N THR A 73 3.69 5.86 -10.00
CA THR A 73 3.44 4.51 -10.55
C THR A 73 2.56 4.55 -11.80
N LEU A 74 3.01 3.89 -12.86
CA LEU A 74 2.29 3.79 -14.13
C LEU A 74 1.38 2.56 -14.16
N SER A 75 0.26 2.68 -14.88
CA SER A 75 -0.67 1.59 -15.21
C SER A 75 -0.15 0.76 -16.38
N ASP A 76 -0.81 -0.36 -16.65
CA ASP A 76 -0.53 -1.24 -17.80
C ASP A 76 -0.64 -0.48 -19.14
N GLU A 77 -1.48 0.56 -19.20
CA GLU A 77 -1.64 1.45 -20.36
C GLU A 77 -0.63 2.63 -20.39
N GLY A 78 0.34 2.67 -19.47
CA GLY A 78 1.34 3.73 -19.38
C GLY A 78 0.83 5.05 -18.80
N LEU A 79 -0.35 5.07 -18.18
CA LEU A 79 -0.92 6.26 -17.55
C LEU A 79 -0.58 6.29 -16.06
N ALA A 80 -0.49 7.47 -15.45
CA ALA A 80 -0.30 7.55 -14.00
C ALA A 80 -1.48 6.91 -13.26
N PHE A 81 -1.19 5.86 -12.49
CA PHE A 81 -2.19 5.02 -11.83
C PHE A 81 -2.91 5.77 -10.70
N PHE A 82 -2.19 6.65 -10.01
CA PHE A 82 -2.68 7.40 -8.84
C PHE A 82 -3.27 8.77 -9.18
N ASP A 83 -3.42 9.12 -10.46
CA ASP A 83 -4.07 10.35 -10.87
C ASP A 83 -5.52 10.42 -10.36
N PHE A 84 -5.89 11.55 -9.79
CA PHE A 84 -7.16 11.77 -9.15
C PHE A 84 -7.71 13.16 -9.47
N TYR A 85 -8.91 13.18 -10.06
CA TYR A 85 -9.62 14.38 -10.52
C TYR A 85 -10.86 14.59 -9.67
N PRO A 86 -10.77 15.35 -8.55
CA PRO A 86 -11.89 15.54 -7.62
C PRO A 86 -12.99 16.48 -8.14
N ASP A 87 -12.65 17.35 -9.08
CA ASP A 87 -13.39 18.57 -9.43
C ASP A 87 -13.73 18.66 -10.92
N VAL A 88 -13.44 17.60 -11.69
CA VAL A 88 -13.76 17.52 -13.12
C VAL A 88 -14.80 16.41 -13.31
N PRO A 89 -15.90 16.68 -14.04
CA PRO A 89 -16.87 15.65 -14.38
C PRO A 89 -16.20 14.49 -15.10
N GLU A 90 -16.60 13.27 -14.77
CA GLU A 90 -15.99 12.07 -15.32
C GLU A 90 -16.03 12.03 -16.87
N ALA A 91 -17.05 12.62 -17.50
CA ALA A 91 -17.16 12.71 -18.95
C ALA A 91 -15.99 13.45 -19.64
N MET A 92 -15.30 14.35 -18.92
CA MET A 92 -14.18 15.13 -19.47
C MET A 92 -12.83 14.41 -19.34
N VAL A 93 -12.74 13.36 -18.52
CA VAL A 93 -11.47 12.66 -18.29
C VAL A 93 -11.30 11.54 -19.32
N LYS A 94 -10.23 11.65 -20.13
CA LYS A 94 -9.82 10.63 -21.09
C LYS A 94 -9.18 9.46 -20.36
N ALA A 95 -9.54 8.23 -20.75
CA ALA A 95 -9.11 6.99 -20.11
C ALA A 95 -9.37 7.02 -18.59
N LYS A 96 -10.50 6.47 -18.15
CA LYS A 96 -10.95 6.60 -16.76
C LYS A 96 -10.46 5.45 -15.87
N LYS A 97 -10.43 4.25 -16.46
CA LYS A 97 -9.97 3.04 -15.80
C LYS A 97 -8.44 3.01 -15.73
N ARG A 98 -7.91 2.54 -14.61
CA ARG A 98 -6.47 2.27 -14.42
C ARG A 98 -6.31 0.85 -13.93
N THR A 99 -5.36 0.14 -14.53
CA THR A 99 -5.09 -1.26 -14.20
C THR A 99 -3.59 -1.45 -14.03
N ILE A 100 -3.18 -2.18 -13.00
CA ILE A 100 -1.81 -2.70 -12.87
C ILE A 100 -1.91 -4.20 -12.66
N THR A 101 -1.34 -4.96 -13.56
CA THR A 101 -1.35 -6.42 -13.50
C THR A 101 0.04 -6.94 -13.14
N LEU A 102 0.17 -7.51 -11.95
CA LEU A 102 1.41 -8.16 -11.56
C LEU A 102 1.46 -9.60 -12.07
N SER A 103 2.55 -9.96 -12.72
CA SER A 103 2.85 -11.32 -13.19
C SER A 103 4.35 -11.56 -13.29
N LEU A 104 4.80 -12.82 -13.28
CA LEU A 104 6.24 -13.15 -13.41
C LEU A 104 6.83 -12.77 -14.79
N SER A 105 6.00 -12.58 -15.81
CA SER A 105 6.41 -12.26 -17.18
C SER A 105 6.36 -10.77 -17.51
N GLY A 106 5.88 -9.92 -16.60
CA GLY A 106 5.66 -8.49 -16.84
C GLY A 106 6.02 -7.65 -15.63
N THR A 107 5.14 -6.72 -15.26
CA THR A 107 5.27 -5.95 -14.03
C THR A 107 5.28 -6.91 -12.84
N THR A 108 6.33 -6.92 -12.04
CA THR A 108 6.45 -7.82 -10.89
C THR A 108 6.18 -7.14 -9.56
N GLU A 109 6.15 -5.80 -9.52
CA GLU A 109 5.95 -5.03 -8.29
C GLU A 109 4.88 -3.94 -8.42
N PHE A 110 4.17 -3.70 -7.32
CA PHE A 110 3.28 -2.57 -7.13
C PHE A 110 3.70 -1.83 -5.86
N VAL A 111 4.02 -0.54 -6.01
CA VAL A 111 4.52 0.31 -4.93
C VAL A 111 3.63 1.52 -4.74
N PHE A 112 3.33 1.82 -3.48
CA PHE A 112 2.47 2.93 -3.10
C PHE A 112 2.77 3.45 -1.69
N LEU A 113 2.31 4.68 -1.41
CA LEU A 113 2.31 5.30 -0.10
C LEU A 113 1.00 5.00 0.64
N GLN A 114 1.09 4.66 1.91
CA GLN A 114 -0.07 4.63 2.80
C GLN A 114 0.19 5.40 4.08
N THR A 115 -0.88 5.83 4.73
CA THR A 115 -0.82 6.40 6.08
C THR A 115 -0.36 5.34 7.08
N ASP A 116 0.61 5.67 7.93
CA ASP A 116 1.00 4.79 9.03
C ASP A 116 0.14 5.09 10.28
N LEU A 117 -0.96 4.34 10.40
CA LEU A 117 -1.90 4.49 11.52
C LEU A 117 -1.25 4.18 12.88
N GLY A 118 -0.17 3.39 12.92
CA GLY A 118 0.53 3.05 14.15
C GLY A 118 1.34 4.21 14.74
N ALA A 119 1.71 5.20 13.91
CA ALA A 119 2.45 6.38 14.35
C ALA A 119 1.57 7.52 14.88
N GLY A 120 0.24 7.38 14.78
CA GLY A 120 -0.74 8.34 15.28
C GLY A 120 -1.39 9.19 14.19
N PRO A 121 -2.26 10.16 14.56
CA PRO A 121 -2.96 11.02 13.62
C PRO A 121 -2.01 11.98 12.87
N MET A 122 -2.54 12.69 11.88
CA MET A 122 -1.82 13.81 11.27
C MET A 122 -1.73 15.00 12.24
N LEU A 123 -0.63 15.74 12.17
CA LEU A 123 -0.45 17.01 12.89
C LEU A 123 -0.66 18.19 11.94
N VAL A 124 -1.41 19.20 12.38
CA VAL A 124 -1.47 20.49 11.70
C VAL A 124 -0.34 21.37 12.26
N TYR A 125 0.53 21.83 11.37
CA TYR A 125 1.78 22.50 11.69
C TYR A 125 1.77 23.94 11.14
N ASP A 126 2.16 24.89 11.98
CA ASP A 126 2.40 26.28 11.59
C ASP A 126 3.82 26.43 11.03
N PRO A 127 3.99 26.81 9.74
CA PRO A 127 5.29 27.03 9.13
C PRO A 127 6.21 27.96 9.92
N VAL A 128 5.67 28.98 10.60
CA VAL A 128 6.46 29.97 11.34
C VAL A 128 7.33 29.32 12.42
N LEU A 129 6.88 28.21 13.00
CA LEU A 129 7.61 27.48 14.03
C LEU A 129 8.94 26.91 13.53
N ALA A 130 9.13 26.75 12.22
CA ALA A 130 10.38 26.23 11.64
C ALA A 130 11.49 27.28 11.54
N TYR A 131 11.17 28.56 11.71
CA TYR A 131 12.06 29.67 11.37
C TYR A 131 12.47 30.48 12.61
N ASP A 132 13.63 31.10 12.51
CA ASP A 132 14.00 32.25 13.32
C ASP A 132 13.57 33.53 12.59
N VAL A 133 12.75 34.33 13.27
CA VAL A 133 12.31 35.64 12.79
C VAL A 133 13.27 36.67 13.37
N GLY A 134 13.93 37.43 12.48
CA GLY A 134 14.83 38.50 12.89
C GLY A 134 14.09 39.67 13.53
N PRO A 135 14.84 40.69 14.01
CA PRO A 135 14.23 41.89 14.56
C PRO A 135 13.32 42.59 13.53
N PRO A 136 12.27 43.29 14.00
CA PRO A 136 11.41 44.04 13.10
C PRO A 136 12.22 45.11 12.37
N PRO A 137 12.07 45.25 11.04
CA PRO A 137 12.76 46.28 10.29
C PRO A 137 12.22 47.67 10.64
N ASN A 138 13.07 48.68 10.49
CA ASN A 138 12.68 50.08 10.72
C ASN A 138 11.61 50.57 9.72
N ASP A 139 11.55 49.97 8.52
CA ASP A 139 10.52 50.22 7.53
C ASP A 139 9.43 49.13 7.59
N PRO A 140 8.17 49.46 7.91
CA PRO A 140 7.07 48.49 7.96
C PRO A 140 6.72 47.86 6.61
N ARG A 141 7.25 48.37 5.49
CA ARG A 141 7.10 47.76 4.15
C ARG A 141 8.17 46.71 3.84
N THR A 142 9.21 46.64 4.65
CA THR A 142 10.26 45.63 4.52
C THR A 142 9.89 44.43 5.39
N ALA A 143 10.05 43.22 4.88
CA ALA A 143 9.84 42.02 5.69
C ALA A 143 11.04 41.81 6.63
N ALA A 144 10.78 41.32 7.85
CA ALA A 144 11.85 40.85 8.73
C ALA A 144 12.61 39.69 8.09
N SER A 145 13.89 39.53 8.42
CA SER A 145 14.68 38.39 7.93
C SER A 145 14.11 37.08 8.47
N LEU A 146 14.00 36.07 7.61
CA LEU A 146 13.49 34.75 7.96
C LEU A 146 14.52 33.66 7.64
N SER A 147 15.15 33.10 8.66
CA SER A 147 16.13 32.01 8.52
C SER A 147 15.54 30.68 8.97
N TYR A 148 15.68 29.65 8.14
CA TYR A 148 15.21 28.32 8.47
C TYR A 148 16.08 27.70 9.56
N SER A 149 15.46 27.21 10.63
CA SER A 149 16.14 26.48 11.71
C SER A 149 15.95 24.98 11.52
N SER A 150 14.72 24.48 11.75
CA SER A 150 14.40 23.06 11.70
C SER A 150 12.90 22.85 11.88
N LEU A 151 12.31 21.80 11.32
CA LEU A 151 10.88 21.49 11.52
C LEU A 151 10.50 21.22 12.98
N ASN A 152 11.39 20.63 13.77
CA ASN A 152 11.15 20.36 15.19
C ASN A 152 11.91 21.34 16.10
N LYS A 153 12.02 22.61 15.67
CA LYS A 153 12.63 23.67 16.49
C LYS A 153 11.92 23.76 17.84
N ASN A 154 12.69 23.82 18.94
CA ASN A 154 12.18 23.85 20.31
C ASN A 154 11.16 22.73 20.63
N GLY A 155 11.23 21.61 19.90
CA GLY A 155 10.29 20.50 20.05
C GLY A 155 8.87 20.78 19.51
N ALA A 156 8.72 21.70 18.55
CA ALA A 156 7.41 22.10 18.01
C ALA A 156 6.52 20.92 17.56
N VAL A 157 7.12 19.85 17.03
CA VAL A 157 6.39 18.64 16.61
C VAL A 157 6.34 17.61 17.72
N ILE A 158 7.47 17.29 18.34
CA ILE A 158 7.57 16.23 19.35
C ILE A 158 6.74 16.54 20.61
N ASN A 159 6.61 17.81 21.01
CA ASN A 159 5.83 18.20 22.19
C ASN A 159 4.32 18.08 21.94
N GLN A 160 3.88 18.23 20.69
CA GLN A 160 2.47 18.07 20.32
C GLN A 160 2.13 16.62 20.05
N GLN A 161 3.02 15.90 19.37
CA GLN A 161 2.80 14.50 19.01
C GLN A 161 4.12 13.70 19.04
N PRO A 162 4.51 13.18 20.22
CA PRO A 162 5.79 12.47 20.39
C PRO A 162 5.96 11.29 19.45
N GLY A 163 4.85 10.59 19.16
CA GLY A 163 4.83 9.45 18.25
C GLY A 163 5.19 9.77 16.80
N LEU A 164 4.99 11.00 16.32
CA LEU A 164 5.38 11.36 14.95
C LEU A 164 6.89 11.57 14.80
N TRP A 165 7.54 12.07 15.86
CA TRP A 165 8.92 12.53 15.78
C TRP A 165 9.90 11.53 16.39
N SER A 166 9.92 10.31 15.86
CA SER A 166 10.95 9.32 16.21
C SER A 166 11.90 9.08 15.04
N GLN A 167 13.18 8.93 15.34
CA GLN A 167 14.25 8.70 14.36
C GLN A 167 13.86 7.62 13.35
N GLY A 168 14.10 7.85 12.06
CA GLY A 168 13.86 6.88 11.00
C GLY A 168 12.43 6.87 10.43
N LYS A 169 11.45 7.44 11.13
CA LYS A 169 10.07 7.54 10.63
C LYS A 169 9.96 8.40 9.39
N THR A 170 9.19 7.94 8.42
CA THR A 170 8.89 8.68 7.20
C THR A 170 7.67 9.56 7.41
N LEU A 171 7.83 10.86 7.20
CA LEU A 171 6.76 11.85 7.28
C LEU A 171 6.55 12.49 5.91
N LEU A 172 5.28 12.69 5.56
CA LEU A 172 4.83 13.46 4.41
C LEU A 172 4.38 14.83 4.91
N LEU A 173 4.97 15.88 4.35
CA LEU A 173 4.49 17.26 4.44
C LEU A 173 3.61 17.53 3.23
N ASP A 174 2.38 17.98 3.46
CA ASP A 174 1.50 18.46 2.39
C ASP A 174 0.65 19.65 2.85
N THR A 175 -0.11 20.23 1.92
CA THR A 175 -1.14 21.24 2.20
C THR A 175 -2.49 20.77 1.67
N PRO A 176 -3.62 21.13 2.31
CA PRO A 176 -4.95 20.85 1.77
C PRO A 176 -5.20 21.51 0.41
N VAL A 177 -4.49 22.59 0.08
CA VAL A 177 -4.67 23.30 -1.19
C VAL A 177 -4.04 22.52 -2.32
N ARG A 178 -4.82 22.36 -3.40
CA ARG A 178 -4.39 21.71 -4.63
C ARG A 178 -4.41 22.73 -5.74
N ILE A 179 -3.34 22.78 -6.51
CA ILE A 179 -3.19 23.67 -7.66
C ILE A 179 -2.87 22.84 -8.90
N ARG A 180 -3.06 23.47 -10.05
CA ARG A 180 -2.70 22.93 -11.37
C ARG A 180 -1.66 23.82 -12.02
N PRO A 181 -0.87 23.29 -12.94
CA PRO A 181 -0.06 24.12 -13.82
C PRO A 181 -0.98 25.02 -14.66
N THR A 182 -0.46 26.21 -14.97
CA THR A 182 -1.08 27.10 -15.96
C THR A 182 -0.45 26.87 -17.32
N VAL A 183 -1.26 26.61 -18.34
CA VAL A 183 -0.84 26.44 -19.73
C VAL A 183 -1.51 27.54 -20.55
N ASN A 184 -0.73 28.32 -21.31
CA ASN A 184 -1.21 29.44 -22.13
C ASN A 184 -2.08 30.47 -21.37
N GLY A 185 -1.75 30.73 -20.09
CA GLY A 185 -2.49 31.68 -19.24
C GLY A 185 -3.80 31.13 -18.66
N GLY A 186 -4.17 29.88 -18.96
CA GLY A 186 -5.32 29.19 -18.38
C GLY A 186 -4.92 28.05 -17.45
N ILE A 187 -5.83 27.63 -16.57
CA ILE A 187 -5.65 26.44 -15.72
C ILE A 187 -5.79 25.19 -16.60
N ASP A 188 -4.83 24.27 -16.56
CA ASP A 188 -4.90 23.03 -17.31
C ASP A 188 -5.77 21.97 -16.60
N LEU A 189 -7.04 21.90 -16.97
CA LEU A 189 -8.00 20.92 -16.45
C LEU A 189 -7.66 19.46 -16.81
N MET A 190 -6.78 19.23 -17.78
CA MET A 190 -6.33 17.89 -18.17
C MET A 190 -5.25 17.34 -17.25
N THR A 191 -4.62 18.19 -16.42
CA THR A 191 -3.68 17.77 -15.39
C THR A 191 -4.41 17.63 -14.04
N PRO A 192 -4.22 16.53 -13.29
CA PRO A 192 -4.87 16.37 -12.00
C PRO A 192 -4.35 17.42 -11.00
N PRO A 193 -5.20 18.00 -10.15
CA PRO A 193 -4.78 19.01 -9.20
C PRO A 193 -3.96 18.38 -8.09
N ARG A 194 -2.79 18.95 -7.77
CA ARG A 194 -1.85 18.41 -6.78
C ARG A 194 -1.49 19.45 -5.73
N SER A 195 -1.15 18.95 -4.55
CA SER A 195 -0.51 19.76 -3.52
C SER A 195 1.01 19.64 -3.72
N PRO A 196 1.81 20.70 -3.50
CA PRO A 196 3.24 20.47 -3.30
C PRO A 196 3.41 19.54 -2.10
N ILE A 197 4.40 18.66 -2.18
CA ILE A 197 4.71 17.71 -1.12
C ILE A 197 6.20 17.65 -0.86
N PHE A 198 6.55 17.28 0.36
CA PHE A 198 7.89 16.82 0.69
C PHE A 198 7.78 15.56 1.54
N VAL A 199 8.54 14.53 1.19
CA VAL A 199 8.63 13.31 1.99
C VAL A 199 10.06 13.14 2.46
N GLY A 200 10.22 12.86 3.75
CA GLY A 200 11.53 12.64 4.32
C GLY A 200 11.47 11.83 5.61
N ARG A 201 12.65 11.37 6.03
CA ARG A 201 12.81 10.63 7.28
C ARG A 201 13.23 11.54 8.41
N VAL A 202 12.67 11.32 9.59
CA VAL A 202 13.06 12.02 10.81
C VAL A 202 14.53 11.74 11.12
N SER A 203 15.32 12.80 11.18
CA SER A 203 16.72 12.77 11.62
C SER A 203 17.03 14.00 12.46
N GLY A 204 17.25 13.79 13.76
CA GLY A 204 17.41 14.89 14.71
C GLY A 204 16.18 15.81 14.73
N ASN A 205 16.38 17.11 14.51
CA ASN A 205 15.30 18.10 14.50
C ASN A 205 14.71 18.36 13.11
N ASN A 206 15.11 17.62 12.07
CA ASN A 206 14.64 17.84 10.72
C ASN A 206 14.23 16.55 9.98
N LEU A 207 13.72 16.71 8.76
CA LEU A 207 13.50 15.63 7.82
C LEU A 207 14.59 15.60 6.77
N LEU A 208 15.16 14.43 6.54
CA LEU A 208 16.10 14.17 5.46
C LEU A 208 15.38 13.59 4.26
N SER A 209 15.64 14.16 3.09
CA SER A 209 15.23 13.60 1.81
C SER A 209 15.80 12.19 1.65
N ASP A 210 15.00 11.28 1.11
CA ASP A 210 15.40 9.92 0.81
C ASP A 210 15.20 9.65 -0.69
N THR A 211 16.28 9.35 -1.40
CA THR A 211 16.24 9.16 -2.86
C THR A 211 15.38 7.95 -3.25
N ALA A 212 15.43 6.86 -2.47
CA ALA A 212 14.64 5.66 -2.75
C ALA A 212 13.13 5.93 -2.65
N ILE A 213 12.75 6.90 -1.82
CA ILE A 213 11.38 7.39 -1.71
C ILE A 213 11.07 8.37 -2.84
N ASN A 214 11.91 9.39 -3.00
CA ASN A 214 11.63 10.54 -3.85
C ASN A 214 11.58 10.21 -5.34
N GLU A 215 12.29 9.19 -5.81
CA GLU A 215 12.20 8.70 -7.19
C GLU A 215 10.80 8.16 -7.55
N ARG A 216 10.02 7.73 -6.56
CA ARG A 216 8.66 7.21 -6.74
C ARG A 216 7.58 8.26 -6.51
N LEU A 217 7.96 9.51 -6.24
CA LEU A 217 7.05 10.59 -5.86
C LEU A 217 7.17 11.80 -6.78
N ASN A 218 6.05 12.49 -6.96
CA ASN A 218 5.99 13.74 -7.68
C ASN A 218 6.26 14.92 -6.74
N THR A 219 7.53 15.16 -6.45
CA THR A 219 8.03 16.23 -5.56
C THR A 219 8.25 17.56 -6.29
N THR A 220 7.76 17.72 -7.52
CA THR A 220 7.79 19.00 -8.23
C THR A 220 6.60 19.86 -7.87
N HIS A 221 6.84 21.15 -7.63
CA HIS A 221 5.79 22.12 -7.33
C HIS A 221 4.84 22.26 -8.53
N PRO A 222 3.54 21.95 -8.39
CA PRO A 222 2.63 21.83 -9.52
C PRO A 222 2.41 23.11 -10.33
N GLY A 223 2.60 24.30 -9.73
CA GLY A 223 2.46 25.57 -10.43
C GLY A 223 3.74 26.11 -11.06
N THR A 224 4.91 25.74 -10.54
CA THR A 224 6.20 26.37 -10.93
C THR A 224 7.20 25.38 -11.52
N GLY A 225 6.97 24.07 -11.37
CA GLY A 225 7.88 23.01 -11.79
C GLY A 225 9.14 22.84 -10.93
N VAL A 226 9.33 23.67 -9.90
CA VAL A 226 10.51 23.61 -9.02
C VAL A 226 10.52 22.31 -8.23
N LEU A 227 11.64 21.60 -8.23
CA LEU A 227 11.81 20.37 -7.45
C LEU A 227 11.98 20.68 -5.96
N ILE A 228 11.12 20.10 -5.12
CA ILE A 228 11.10 20.35 -3.66
C ILE A 228 11.99 19.30 -2.96
N GLN A 229 13.24 19.68 -2.70
CA GLN A 229 14.26 18.77 -2.14
C GLN A 229 14.50 18.95 -0.64
N SER A 230 13.90 19.95 0.00
CA SER A 230 14.08 20.22 1.43
C SER A 230 12.78 20.70 2.08
N PRO A 231 12.66 20.53 3.42
CA PRO A 231 11.54 21.10 4.16
C PRO A 231 11.47 22.62 4.07
N ASP A 232 12.60 23.34 4.06
CA ASP A 232 12.63 24.80 3.89
C ASP A 232 12.03 25.20 2.54
N LEU A 233 12.49 24.58 1.46
CA LEU A 233 11.98 24.87 0.12
C LEU A 233 10.49 24.53 0.01
N PHE A 234 10.04 23.43 0.62
CA PHE A 234 8.61 23.11 0.72
C PHE A 234 7.84 24.23 1.42
N LEU A 235 8.27 24.65 2.62
CA LEU A 235 7.57 25.67 3.41
C LEU A 235 7.51 27.03 2.70
N ARG A 236 8.53 27.38 1.89
CA ARG A 236 8.55 28.61 1.09
C ARG A 236 7.72 28.55 -0.19
N THR A 237 7.39 27.35 -0.65
CA THR A 237 6.62 27.10 -1.89
C THR A 237 5.18 26.66 -1.60
N ILE A 238 4.70 26.83 -0.38
CA ILE A 238 3.30 26.57 -0.05
C ILE A 238 2.42 27.53 -0.87
N PRO A 239 1.40 27.04 -1.59
CA PRO A 239 0.42 27.88 -2.28
C PRO A 239 -0.31 28.79 -1.30
N SER A 240 -0.56 30.02 -1.73
CA SER A 240 -1.38 30.97 -0.97
C SER A 240 -2.79 30.40 -0.74
N MET A 241 -3.24 30.43 0.52
CA MET A 241 -4.61 30.12 0.90
C MET A 241 -5.40 31.43 1.01
N GLY A 242 -6.39 31.65 0.13
CA GLY A 242 -7.18 32.88 0.13
C GLY A 242 -7.88 33.11 1.49
N GLY A 243 -7.46 34.15 2.22
CA GLY A 243 -8.12 34.61 3.46
C GLY A 243 -7.80 33.84 4.74
N GLY A 244 -6.85 32.91 4.75
CA GLY A 244 -6.50 32.10 5.94
C GLY A 244 -5.00 31.89 6.14
N SER A 245 -4.62 31.50 7.36
CA SER A 245 -3.23 31.11 7.67
C SER A 245 -2.85 29.85 6.92
N SER A 246 -1.76 29.89 6.16
CA SER A 246 -1.21 28.70 5.49
C SER A 246 -0.73 27.70 6.54
N TYR A 247 -1.34 26.52 6.59
CA TYR A 247 -0.93 25.44 7.47
C TYR A 247 -0.45 24.23 6.67
N VAL A 248 0.47 23.49 7.28
CA VAL A 248 1.04 22.26 6.74
C VAL A 248 0.46 21.09 7.49
N ARG A 249 0.19 19.98 6.82
CA ARG A 249 -0.13 18.72 7.51
C ARG A 249 1.13 17.86 7.50
N ILE A 250 1.52 17.41 8.68
CA ILE A 250 2.56 16.41 8.86
C ILE A 250 1.85 15.07 9.06
N ARG A 251 2.02 14.18 8.09
CA ARG A 251 1.36 12.87 8.05
C ARG A 251 2.39 11.77 8.20
N PRO A 252 2.21 10.81 9.12
CA PRO A 252 3.05 9.63 9.14
C PRO A 252 2.68 8.75 7.95
N VAL A 253 3.68 8.40 7.14
CA VAL A 253 3.48 7.58 5.94
C VAL A 253 4.49 6.44 5.90
N ARG A 254 4.16 5.40 5.16
CA ARG A 254 5.06 4.29 4.86
C ARG A 254 4.87 3.85 3.41
N ILE A 255 5.94 3.41 2.79
CA ILE A 255 5.89 2.88 1.43
C ILE A 255 5.69 1.39 1.52
N VAL A 256 4.67 0.88 0.84
CA VAL A 256 4.40 -0.54 0.72
C VAL A 256 4.81 -0.96 -0.67
N ARG A 257 5.53 -2.08 -0.75
CA ARG A 257 5.80 -2.78 -1.99
C ARG A 257 5.21 -4.17 -1.89
N TYR A 258 4.28 -4.46 -2.79
CA TYR A 258 3.87 -5.81 -3.15
C TYR A 258 4.70 -6.27 -4.34
N TYR A 259 5.19 -7.50 -4.32
CA TYR A 259 5.90 -8.06 -5.46
C TYR A 259 5.72 -9.57 -5.56
N LEU A 260 5.85 -10.07 -6.77
CA LEU A 260 5.79 -11.50 -7.09
C LEU A 260 7.21 -12.07 -7.20
N GLU A 261 7.42 -13.21 -6.56
CA GLU A 261 8.64 -14.00 -6.69
C GLU A 261 8.28 -15.40 -7.18
N LYS A 262 9.14 -16.00 -8.02
CA LYS A 262 8.88 -17.35 -8.52
C LYS A 262 8.78 -18.35 -7.36
N GLN A 263 7.73 -19.17 -7.37
CA GLN A 263 7.58 -20.22 -6.37
C GLN A 263 8.55 -21.37 -6.66
N PRO A 264 9.47 -21.70 -5.72
CA PRO A 264 10.33 -22.86 -5.88
C PRO A 264 9.50 -24.14 -5.88
N ASP A 265 9.90 -25.12 -6.69
CA ASP A 265 9.33 -26.47 -6.74
C ASP A 265 7.82 -26.55 -7.00
N SER A 266 7.23 -25.51 -7.62
CA SER A 266 5.82 -25.54 -7.97
C SER A 266 5.54 -26.49 -9.13
N LYS A 267 4.42 -27.22 -9.02
CA LYS A 267 3.85 -28.01 -10.12
C LYS A 267 3.39 -27.15 -11.29
N TYR A 268 3.19 -25.85 -11.07
CA TYR A 268 2.77 -24.89 -12.08
C TYR A 268 3.93 -23.95 -12.44
N PRO A 269 4.38 -23.92 -13.70
CA PRO A 269 5.61 -23.22 -14.09
C PRO A 269 5.56 -21.69 -13.90
N ASN A 270 4.36 -21.12 -13.87
CA ASN A 270 4.12 -19.67 -13.69
C ASN A 270 3.57 -19.33 -12.29
N ALA A 271 3.68 -20.24 -11.31
CA ALA A 271 3.27 -19.94 -9.95
C ALA A 271 4.27 -19.01 -9.28
N ALA A 272 3.72 -18.00 -8.61
CA ALA A 272 4.44 -17.01 -7.84
C ALA A 272 3.98 -16.98 -6.38
N ILE A 273 4.86 -16.50 -5.53
CA ILE A 273 4.57 -16.12 -4.16
C ILE A 273 4.41 -14.60 -4.14
N LEU A 274 3.27 -14.13 -3.66
CA LEU A 274 3.05 -12.72 -3.39
C LEU A 274 3.68 -12.36 -2.05
N LYS A 275 4.64 -11.43 -2.09
CA LYS A 275 5.33 -10.92 -0.92
C LYS A 275 5.04 -9.43 -0.73
N LYS A 276 5.05 -9.00 0.52
CA LYS A 276 4.92 -7.61 0.96
C LYS A 276 6.19 -7.20 1.70
N THR A 277 6.68 -6.00 1.40
CA THR A 277 7.73 -5.33 2.18
C THR A 277 7.30 -3.89 2.46
N VAL A 278 7.66 -3.37 3.62
CA VAL A 278 7.38 -1.99 4.01
C VAL A 278 8.71 -1.26 4.13
N TYR A 279 8.80 -0.07 3.53
CA TYR A 279 9.95 0.80 3.70
C TYR A 279 9.85 1.54 5.04
N ALA A 280 10.81 1.31 5.92
CA ALA A 280 10.95 1.97 7.22
C ALA A 280 12.44 2.12 7.55
N ASP A 281 12.80 3.17 8.28
CA ASP A 281 14.17 3.36 8.78
C ASP A 281 15.28 3.38 7.70
N GLY A 282 14.92 3.77 6.46
CA GLY A 282 15.86 3.84 5.34
C GLY A 282 16.07 2.51 4.61
N ALA A 283 15.31 1.46 4.95
CA ALA A 283 15.40 0.16 4.30
C ALA A 283 14.02 -0.47 4.11
N TYR A 284 13.93 -1.44 3.19
CA TYR A 284 12.76 -2.33 3.15
C TYR A 284 12.86 -3.37 4.26
N SER A 285 11.76 -3.60 4.97
CA SER A 285 11.62 -4.65 5.96
C SER A 285 11.86 -6.04 5.35
N ALA A 286 12.06 -7.04 6.21
CA ALA A 286 12.02 -8.43 5.80
C ALA A 286 10.70 -8.73 5.04
N PRO A 287 10.74 -9.52 3.94
CA PRO A 287 9.54 -9.87 3.20
C PRO A 287 8.55 -10.70 4.03
N PHE A 288 7.28 -10.31 3.98
CA PHE A 288 6.17 -11.08 4.51
C PHE A 288 5.45 -11.79 3.35
N VAL A 289 5.26 -13.10 3.46
CA VAL A 289 4.51 -13.88 2.47
C VAL A 289 3.02 -13.65 2.70
N ILE A 290 2.34 -13.16 1.66
CA ILE A 290 0.90 -12.85 1.70
C ILE A 290 0.11 -14.04 1.19
N MET A 291 0.53 -14.60 0.05
CA MET A 291 -0.15 -15.70 -0.60
C MET A 291 0.82 -16.46 -1.51
N ASP A 292 0.56 -17.75 -1.71
CA ASP A 292 1.29 -18.60 -2.65
C ASP A 292 0.43 -19.01 -3.85
N GLN A 293 1.06 -19.65 -4.82
CA GLN A 293 0.43 -20.17 -6.04
C GLN A 293 -0.37 -19.09 -6.78
N ILE A 294 0.17 -17.88 -6.87
CA ILE A 294 -0.42 -16.78 -7.62
C ILE A 294 0.07 -16.83 -9.06
N LYS A 295 -0.86 -16.71 -10.02
CA LYS A 295 -0.52 -16.52 -11.43
C LYS A 295 -0.47 -15.03 -11.76
N THR A 296 -1.54 -14.32 -11.41
CA THR A 296 -1.64 -12.86 -11.57
C THR A 296 -2.34 -12.21 -10.39
N ILE A 297 -2.02 -10.95 -10.12
CA ILE A 297 -2.81 -10.08 -9.26
C ILE A 297 -3.03 -8.76 -9.99
N GLN A 298 -4.28 -8.32 -10.07
CA GLN A 298 -4.65 -7.10 -10.76
C GLN A 298 -5.14 -6.08 -9.74
N PHE A 299 -4.55 -4.89 -9.75
CA PHE A 299 -5.05 -3.72 -9.03
C PHE A 299 -5.78 -2.83 -10.02
N GLN A 300 -7.01 -2.43 -9.70
CA GLN A 300 -7.84 -1.69 -10.62
C GLN A 300 -8.50 -0.49 -9.94
N ARG A 301 -8.65 0.58 -10.71
CA ARG A 301 -9.57 1.68 -10.45
C ARG A 301 -10.53 1.77 -11.61
N GLU A 302 -11.83 1.74 -11.35
CA GLU A 302 -12.85 1.92 -12.39
C GLU A 302 -12.81 3.35 -12.95
N THR A 303 -12.54 4.33 -12.09
CA THR A 303 -12.51 5.73 -12.47
C THR A 303 -11.46 6.53 -11.69
N VAL A 304 -10.84 7.49 -12.36
CA VAL A 304 -9.88 8.43 -11.76
C VAL A 304 -10.55 9.55 -10.97
N THR A 305 -11.87 9.67 -11.00
CA THR A 305 -12.63 10.66 -10.19
C THR A 305 -12.97 10.14 -8.79
N GLN A 306 -12.67 8.87 -8.50
CA GLN A 306 -12.88 8.24 -7.20
C GLN A 306 -11.57 7.70 -6.64
N LYS A 307 -11.46 7.68 -5.31
CA LYS A 307 -10.34 7.09 -4.56
C LYS A 307 -10.57 5.62 -4.20
N VAL A 308 -11.39 4.92 -4.98
CA VAL A 308 -11.71 3.51 -4.75
C VAL A 308 -10.79 2.66 -5.62
N MET A 309 -10.18 1.66 -4.99
CA MET A 309 -9.37 0.64 -5.64
C MET A 309 -9.95 -0.73 -5.34
N THR A 310 -9.96 -1.58 -6.35
CA THR A 310 -10.29 -2.99 -6.24
C THR A 310 -9.07 -3.80 -6.61
N PHE A 311 -9.07 -5.07 -6.21
CA PHE A 311 -8.05 -6.01 -6.64
C PHE A 311 -8.69 -7.37 -6.92
N SER A 312 -8.07 -8.13 -7.82
CA SER A 312 -8.44 -9.51 -8.13
C SER A 312 -7.17 -10.37 -8.16
N ILE A 313 -7.30 -11.62 -7.71
CA ILE A 313 -6.19 -12.57 -7.61
C ILE A 313 -6.56 -13.81 -8.41
N GLU A 314 -5.69 -14.21 -9.34
CA GLU A 314 -5.81 -15.46 -10.09
C GLU A 314 -4.77 -16.45 -9.55
N LYS A 315 -5.22 -17.61 -9.04
CA LYS A 315 -4.31 -18.67 -8.60
C LYS A 315 -3.84 -19.53 -9.77
N ALA A 316 -2.61 -20.01 -9.69
CA ALA A 316 -2.04 -20.96 -10.62
C ALA A 316 -2.73 -22.33 -10.43
N GLY A 317 -3.39 -22.83 -11.47
CA GLY A 317 -4.02 -24.16 -11.46
C GLY A 317 -5.53 -24.18 -11.20
N GLN A 318 -6.17 -23.01 -11.09
CA GLN A 318 -7.63 -22.84 -11.20
C GLN A 318 -8.02 -22.36 -12.59
#